data_AF-A0AAN6MWB1-F1
#
_entry.id   AF-A0AAN6MWB1-F1
#
_cell.length_a   1.000
_cell.length_b   1.000
_cell.length_c   1.000
_cell.angle_alpha   90.00
_cell.angle_beta   90.00
_cell.angle_gamma   90.00
#
_symmetry.space_group_name_H-M   'P 1'
#
loop_
_entity.id
_entity.type
_entity.pdbx_description
1 polymer ?
#
loop_
_entity_poly.entity_id
_entity_poly.type
_entity_poly.pdbx_seq_one_letter_code
_entity_poly.pdbx_strand_id
1 'polypeptide(L)'
;MPGDIYPDSSFSTKLLSKRIAHKLSEKSRRNRLAAAIREIQKLLPSKAQGEAAHNDNNNNNEISDDKEPSPQFQCMGPTSKVEIVELAVGYIRKLKQEKDEATRRAREAEQQLYSTRKGPSSPVNNESNLHKE
;
A
#
# COMPACT_ATOMS: atom_id res chain seq x y z
N MET A 1 13.47 14.50 -70.15
CA MET A 1 14.49 14.96 -69.19
C MET A 1 14.20 14.33 -67.84
N PRO A 2 14.93 13.27 -67.44
CA PRO A 2 14.88 12.78 -66.07
C PRO A 2 15.88 13.61 -65.25
N GLY A 3 15.36 14.47 -64.38
CA GLY A 3 16.13 15.30 -63.46
C GLY A 3 15.92 14.82 -62.03
N ASP A 4 16.90 14.08 -61.53
CA ASP A 4 17.14 13.83 -60.11
C ASP A 4 17.05 15.16 -59.34
N ILE A 5 16.49 15.28 -58.13
CA ILE A 5 16.91 14.69 -56.87
C ILE A 5 15.69 14.76 -55.93
N TYR A 6 15.08 13.63 -55.57
CA TYR A 6 14.23 13.59 -54.38
C TYR A 6 15.15 13.39 -53.18
N PRO A 7 15.23 14.35 -52.24
CA PRO A 7 16.11 14.20 -51.10
C PRO A 7 15.56 13.09 -50.21
N ASP A 8 16.26 11.95 -50.21
CA ASP A 8 16.53 11.15 -49.01
C ASP A 8 15.35 10.91 -48.03
N SER A 9 14.14 10.72 -48.58
CA SER A 9 12.89 10.63 -47.82
C SER A 9 12.87 9.41 -46.91
N SER A 10 13.57 8.35 -47.29
CA SER A 10 13.76 7.14 -46.50
C SER A 10 14.66 7.33 -45.27
N PHE A 11 15.65 8.23 -45.34
CA PHE A 11 16.53 8.53 -44.20
C PHE A 11 15.81 9.42 -43.18
N SER A 12 15.10 10.45 -43.66
CA SER A 12 14.28 11.34 -42.84
C SER A 12 13.16 10.59 -42.08
N THR A 13 12.47 9.65 -42.76
CA THR A 13 11.42 8.83 -42.14
C THR A 13 11.95 7.86 -41.08
N LYS A 14 13.11 7.21 -41.31
CA LYS A 14 13.76 6.34 -40.30
C LYS A 14 14.17 7.12 -39.05
N LEU A 15 14.72 8.32 -39.20
CA LEU A 15 15.09 9.19 -38.09
C LEU A 15 13.87 9.68 -37.31
N LEU A 16 12.81 10.10 -38.03
CA LEU A 16 11.55 10.51 -37.42
C LEU A 16 10.90 9.36 -36.65
N SER A 17 10.84 8.17 -37.23
CA SER A 17 10.32 6.94 -36.59
C SER A 17 11.08 6.64 -35.30
N LYS A 18 12.42 6.66 -35.32
CA LYS A 18 13.25 6.45 -34.12
C LYS A 18 12.97 7.50 -33.05
N ARG A 19 12.85 8.78 -33.44
CA ARG A 19 12.54 9.87 -32.51
C ARG A 19 11.15 9.74 -31.89
N ILE A 20 10.15 9.39 -32.69
CA ILE A 20 8.77 9.17 -32.22
C ILE A 20 8.72 7.98 -31.28
N ALA A 21 9.31 6.84 -31.65
CA ALA A 21 9.40 5.66 -30.82
C ALA A 21 10.07 5.96 -29.47
N HIS A 22 11.18 6.71 -29.49
CA HIS A 22 11.86 7.15 -28.27
C HIS A 22 10.97 8.04 -27.40
N LYS A 23 10.30 9.06 -27.97
CA LYS A 23 9.39 9.94 -27.24
C LYS A 23 8.20 9.17 -26.65
N LEU A 24 7.66 8.19 -27.38
CA LEU A 24 6.54 7.36 -26.95
C LEU A 24 6.95 6.44 -25.78
N SER A 25 8.12 5.81 -25.88
CA SER A 25 8.69 4.98 -24.81
C SER A 25 8.89 5.80 -23.53
N GLU A 26 9.49 6.98 -23.64
CA GLU A 26 9.74 7.85 -22.49
C GLU A 26 8.43 8.38 -21.89
N LYS A 27 7.42 8.70 -22.73
CA LYS A 27 6.09 9.07 -22.25
C LYS A 27 5.45 7.93 -21.45
N SER A 28 5.53 6.69 -21.96
CA SER A 28 5.04 5.51 -21.24
C SER A 28 5.75 5.34 -19.90
N ARG A 29 7.09 5.46 -19.85
CA ARG A 29 7.87 5.40 -18.61
C ARG A 29 7.41 6.44 -17.60
N ARG A 30 7.28 7.71 -18.01
CA ARG A 30 6.84 8.80 -17.13
C ARG A 30 5.42 8.59 -16.61
N ASN A 31 4.52 8.07 -17.43
CA ASN A 31 3.15 7.78 -17.01
C ASN A 31 3.10 6.68 -15.94
N ARG A 32 3.87 5.60 -16.13
CA ARG A 32 4.01 4.55 -15.11
C ARG A 32 4.59 5.11 -13.80
N LEU A 33 5.62 5.96 -13.89
CA LEU A 33 6.21 6.61 -12.72
C LEU A 33 5.19 7.50 -11.98
N ALA A 34 4.43 8.31 -12.72
CA ALA A 34 3.41 9.18 -12.15
C ALA A 34 2.25 8.38 -11.54
N ALA A 35 1.90 7.22 -12.09
CA ALA A 35 0.92 6.32 -11.50
C ALA A 35 1.44 5.74 -10.17
N ALA A 36 2.68 5.23 -10.14
CA ALA A 36 3.29 4.70 -8.93
C ALA A 36 3.41 5.74 -7.80
N ILE A 37 3.78 6.99 -8.12
CA ILE A 37 3.85 8.06 -7.11
C ILE A 37 2.46 8.35 -6.52
N ARG A 38 1.41 8.37 -7.35
CA ARG A 38 0.03 8.57 -6.87
C ARG A 38 -0.45 7.40 -6.02
N GLU A 39 -0.09 6.17 -6.37
CA GLU A 39 -0.37 5.00 -5.54
C GLU A 39 0.29 5.11 -4.16
N ILE A 40 1.57 5.50 -4.12
CA ILE A 40 2.29 5.75 -2.85
C ILE A 40 1.55 6.80 -2.03
N GLN A 41 1.16 7.94 -2.62
CA GLN A 41 0.43 9.00 -1.91
C GLN A 41 -0.83 8.50 -1.20
N LYS A 42 -1.59 7.57 -1.81
CA LYS A 42 -2.79 6.99 -1.19
C LYS A 42 -2.51 6.12 0.03
N LEU A 43 -1.34 5.48 0.08
CA LEU A 43 -0.94 4.58 1.16
C LEU A 43 -0.30 5.32 2.34
N LEU A 44 0.05 6.60 2.16
CA LEU A 44 0.63 7.40 3.23
C LEU A 44 -0.46 7.95 4.14
N PRO A 45 -0.18 8.12 5.44
CA PRO A 45 -1.08 8.84 6.32
C PRO A 45 -1.29 10.24 5.75
N SER A 46 -2.54 10.55 5.38
CA SER A 46 -2.88 11.85 4.82
C SER A 46 -2.51 12.93 5.83
N LYS A 47 -1.79 13.99 5.40
CA LYS A 47 -1.55 15.14 6.28
C LYS A 47 -2.85 15.81 6.76
N ALA A 48 -3.98 15.53 6.10
CA ALA A 48 -5.32 15.99 6.50
C ALA A 48 -6.02 15.05 7.50
N GLN A 49 -5.46 13.87 7.81
CA GLN A 49 -6.00 12.94 8.83
C GLN A 49 -5.42 13.18 10.22
N GLY A 50 -4.74 14.30 10.45
CA GLY A 50 -4.31 14.74 11.78
C GLY A 50 -5.45 15.14 12.72
N GLU A 51 -6.71 15.23 12.23
CA GLU A 51 -7.88 15.59 13.05
C GLU A 51 -9.07 14.62 12.91
N ALA A 52 -8.92 13.51 12.18
CA ALA A 52 -10.01 12.54 11.97
C ALA A 52 -9.73 11.17 12.62
N ALA A 53 -8.89 11.13 13.65
CA ALA A 53 -8.80 9.98 14.55
C ALA A 53 -10.00 9.93 15.51
N HIS A 54 -11.24 10.06 14.99
CA HIS A 54 -12.48 9.62 15.65
C HIS A 54 -13.67 9.76 14.70
N ASN A 55 -13.88 8.82 13.78
CA ASN A 55 -15.24 8.46 13.42
C ASN A 55 -15.23 7.08 12.77
N ASP A 56 -15.56 6.09 13.60
CA ASP A 56 -16.47 5.03 13.18
C ASP A 56 -17.57 5.64 12.30
N ASN A 57 -17.80 5.04 11.14
CA ASN A 57 -19.12 4.66 10.66
C ASN A 57 -19.05 4.35 9.16
N ASN A 58 -19.14 3.05 8.87
CA ASN A 58 -20.20 2.49 8.05
C ASN A 58 -20.85 3.50 7.07
N ASN A 59 -20.43 3.49 5.80
CA ASN A 59 -21.21 4.07 4.71
C ASN A 59 -21.36 3.03 3.60
N ASN A 60 -22.17 2.02 3.90
CA ASN A 60 -23.14 1.55 2.91
C ASN A 60 -24.13 2.69 2.70
N ASN A 61 -24.10 3.37 1.56
CA ASN A 61 -25.35 3.94 1.04
C ASN A 61 -25.38 4.05 -0.48
N GLU A 62 -26.29 3.24 -1.03
CA GLU A 62 -27.23 3.54 -2.10
C GLU A 62 -26.74 4.16 -3.42
N ILE A 63 -26.89 3.33 -4.43
CA ILE A 63 -27.25 3.61 -5.82
C ILE A 63 -28.14 4.86 -5.90
N SER A 64 -27.66 5.88 -6.61
CA SER A 64 -28.48 6.91 -7.23
C SER A 64 -27.84 7.34 -8.55
N ASP A 65 -28.70 7.39 -9.54
CA ASP A 65 -28.48 7.44 -10.98
C ASP A 65 -27.93 8.78 -11.48
N ASP A 66 -27.31 8.73 -12.66
CA ASP A 66 -26.96 9.85 -13.55
C ASP A 66 -26.10 11.03 -13.03
N LYS A 67 -24.78 10.94 -13.32
CA LYS A 67 -24.01 11.90 -14.16
C LYS A 67 -22.49 11.68 -14.02
N GLU A 68 -21.86 11.31 -15.14
CA GLU A 68 -20.45 11.57 -15.55
C GLU A 68 -19.29 11.32 -14.55
N PRO A 69 -18.31 10.45 -14.86
CA PRO A 69 -17.12 10.26 -14.02
C PRO A 69 -16.10 11.40 -14.23
N SER A 70 -16.26 12.50 -13.49
CA SER A 70 -15.16 13.45 -13.30
C SER A 70 -14.15 12.88 -12.30
N PRO A 71 -12.84 12.77 -12.62
CA PRO A 71 -11.85 12.30 -11.66
C PRO A 71 -11.42 13.47 -10.77
N GLN A 72 -12.36 14.00 -9.99
CA GLN A 72 -12.11 15.10 -9.06
C GLN A 72 -11.91 14.56 -7.64
N PHE A 73 -11.00 13.60 -7.45
CA PHE A 73 -10.34 13.41 -6.15
C PHE A 73 -9.34 14.55 -5.96
N GLN A 74 -9.86 15.75 -5.76
CA GLN A 74 -9.13 16.90 -5.23
C GLN A 74 -8.96 16.67 -3.73
N CYS A 75 -7.94 15.93 -3.35
CA CYS A 75 -7.39 16.05 -2.01
C CYS A 75 -5.87 15.95 -2.11
N MET A 76 -5.21 16.87 -1.39
CA MET A 76 -3.76 17.09 -1.31
C MET A 76 -3.23 18.04 -2.40
N GLY A 77 -2.92 19.28 -2.02
CA GLY A 77 -2.07 20.18 -2.80
C GLY A 77 -0.69 19.56 -3.12
N PRO A 78 0.19 20.26 -3.85
CA PRO A 78 1.43 19.65 -4.35
C PRO A 78 2.40 19.33 -3.20
N THR A 79 2.25 18.16 -2.58
CA THR A 79 3.32 17.49 -1.85
C THR A 79 4.40 17.18 -2.88
N SER A 80 5.61 17.63 -2.62
CA SER A 80 6.67 17.49 -3.61
C SER A 80 6.98 16.00 -3.84
N LYS A 81 7.39 15.62 -5.07
CA LYS A 81 7.73 14.21 -5.39
C LYS A 81 8.73 13.61 -4.41
N VAL A 82 9.64 14.44 -3.89
CA VAL A 82 10.67 14.05 -2.93
C VAL A 82 10.06 13.83 -1.55
N GLU A 83 9.23 14.76 -1.08
CA GLU A 83 8.56 14.68 0.22
C GLU A 83 7.67 13.43 0.35
N ILE A 84 6.98 13.04 -0.72
CA ILE A 84 6.20 11.79 -0.76
C ILE A 84 7.11 10.58 -0.53
N VAL A 85 8.28 10.57 -1.17
CA VAL A 85 9.24 9.47 -1.05
C VAL A 85 9.85 9.42 0.35
N GLU A 86 10.21 10.58 0.93
CA GLU A 86 10.72 10.66 2.29
C GLU A 86 9.70 10.18 3.32
N LEU A 87 8.45 10.64 3.20
CA LEU A 87 7.35 10.21 4.07
C LEU A 87 7.09 8.70 3.92
N ALA A 88 7.16 8.16 2.70
CA ALA A 88 7.01 6.73 2.46
C ALA A 88 8.10 5.90 3.15
N VAL A 89 9.36 6.32 3.04
CA VAL A 89 10.47 5.62 3.71
C VAL A 89 10.28 5.66 5.23
N GLY A 90 9.90 6.81 5.80
CA GLY A 90 9.60 6.94 7.22
C GLY A 90 8.45 6.03 7.67
N TYR A 91 7.35 6.02 6.92
CA TYR A 91 6.17 5.22 7.26
C TYR A 91 6.42 3.71 7.18
N ILE A 92 7.17 3.24 6.18
CA ILE A 92 7.58 1.83 6.07
C ILE A 92 8.40 1.39 7.29
N ARG A 93 9.29 2.24 7.79
CA ARG A 93 10.08 1.92 9.00
C ARG A 93 9.18 1.80 10.23
N LYS A 94 8.23 2.72 10.40
CA LYS A 94 7.24 2.68 11.47
C LYS A 94 6.40 1.39 11.42
N LEU A 95 5.84 1.06 10.26
CA LEU A 95 5.04 -0.16 10.08
C LEU A 95 5.82 -1.44 10.39
N LYS A 96 7.11 -1.51 10.04
CA LYS A 96 7.95 -2.65 10.39
C LYS A 96 8.08 -2.81 11.91
N GLN A 97 8.36 -1.72 12.61
CA GLN A 97 8.46 -1.71 14.07
C GLN A 97 7.14 -2.12 14.73
N GLU A 98 6.02 -1.55 14.30
CA GLU A 98 4.68 -1.89 14.81
C GLU A 98 4.32 -3.35 14.55
N LYS A 99 4.64 -3.89 13.36
CA LYS A 99 4.42 -5.32 13.05
C LYS A 99 5.20 -6.23 13.98
N ASP A 100 6.46 -5.90 14.26
CA ASP A 100 7.31 -6.72 15.13
C ASP A 100 6.82 -6.67 16.58
N GLU A 101 6.42 -5.49 17.07
CA GLU A 101 5.81 -5.35 18.39
C GLU A 101 4.47 -6.10 18.50
N ALA A 102 3.59 -5.95 17.50
CA ALA A 102 2.31 -6.66 17.47
C ALA A 102 2.50 -8.18 17.43
N THR A 103 3.49 -8.66 16.66
CA THR A 103 3.84 -10.09 16.62
C THR A 103 4.36 -10.58 17.97
N ARG A 104 5.19 -9.79 18.65
CA ARG A 104 5.67 -10.11 20.00
C ARG A 104 4.50 -10.20 20.99
N ARG A 105 3.62 -9.20 20.99
CA ARG A 105 2.42 -9.16 21.85
C ARG A 105 1.48 -10.33 21.58
N ALA A 106 1.27 -10.69 20.32
CA ALA A 106 0.47 -11.84 19.93
C ALA A 106 1.07 -13.15 20.48
N ARG A 107 2.39 -13.35 20.35
CA ARG A 107 3.07 -14.52 20.92
C ARG A 107 3.01 -14.59 22.44
N GLU A 108 3.15 -13.45 23.12
CA GLU A 108 3.02 -13.37 24.58
C GLU A 108 1.59 -13.74 25.02
N ALA A 109 0.57 -13.22 24.32
CA ALA A 109 -0.82 -13.55 24.58
C ALA A 109 -1.11 -15.05 24.33
N GLU A 110 -0.59 -15.63 23.26
CA GLU A 110 -0.69 -17.06 22.97
C GLU A 110 -0.01 -17.91 24.06
N GLN A 111 1.16 -17.52 24.56
CA GLN A 111 1.86 -18.22 25.63
C GLN A 111 1.10 -18.15 26.96
N GLN A 112 0.53 -16.98 27.30
CA GLN A 112 -0.31 -16.85 28.48
C GLN A 112 -1.57 -17.72 28.36
N LEU A 113 -2.26 -17.71 27.21
CA LEU A 113 -3.41 -18.57 26.97
C LEU A 113 -3.06 -20.06 27.02
N TYR A 114 -1.90 -20.45 26.49
CA TYR A 114 -1.44 -21.84 26.58
C TYR A 114 -1.17 -22.26 28.03
N SER A 115 -0.54 -21.38 28.82
CA SER A 115 -0.23 -21.61 30.23
C SER A 115 -1.50 -21.68 31.09
N THR A 116 -2.48 -20.81 30.85
CA THR A 116 -3.77 -20.83 31.55
C THR A 116 -4.65 -22.01 31.10
N ARG A 117 -4.61 -22.41 29.83
CA ARG A 117 -5.30 -23.62 29.33
C ARG A 117 -4.68 -24.91 29.88
N LYS A 118 -3.37 -24.91 30.17
CA LYS A 118 -2.66 -25.96 30.91
C LYS A 118 -2.60 -25.69 32.43
N GLY A 119 -3.62 -25.06 33.00
CA GLY A 119 -3.81 -24.98 34.46
C GLY A 119 -3.72 -26.36 35.13
N PRO A 120 -3.29 -26.40 36.41
CA PRO A 120 -2.54 -27.50 37.00
C PRO A 120 -3.33 -28.80 37.00
N SER A 121 -2.70 -29.89 36.58
CA SER A 121 -3.14 -31.23 36.97
C SER A 121 -3.18 -31.27 38.50
N SER A 122 -4.36 -31.20 39.09
CA SER A 122 -4.58 -31.46 40.51
C SER A 122 -3.89 -32.79 40.86
N PRO A 123 -3.03 -32.86 41.88
CA PRO A 123 -2.65 -34.14 42.45
C PRO A 123 -3.91 -34.67 43.14
N VAL A 124 -4.62 -35.60 42.50
CA VAL A 124 -5.66 -36.38 43.16
C VAL A 124 -4.93 -37.26 44.16
N ASN A 125 -4.89 -36.82 45.42
CA ASN A 125 -4.48 -37.63 46.56
C ASN A 125 -5.38 -38.87 46.60
N ASN A 126 -4.84 -40.01 46.20
CA ASN A 126 -5.38 -41.32 46.54
C ASN A 126 -5.05 -41.57 48.01
N GLU A 127 -5.91 -41.10 48.92
CA GLU A 127 -5.90 -41.59 50.29
C GLU A 127 -6.35 -43.06 50.27
N SER A 128 -5.33 -43.90 50.40
CA SER A 128 -5.40 -45.32 50.70
C SER A 128 -6.33 -45.57 51.90
N ASN A 129 -7.48 -46.16 51.60
CA ASN A 129 -7.94 -47.43 52.17
C ASN A 129 -7.24 -47.83 53.49
N LEU A 130 -7.79 -47.37 54.61
CA LEU A 130 -7.59 -48.04 55.89
C LEU A 130 -8.77 -47.74 56.84
N HIS A 131 -9.84 -48.50 56.70
CA HIS A 131 -10.67 -48.87 57.83
C HIS A 131 -10.73 -50.40 57.86
N LYS A 132 -9.77 -50.95 58.59
CA LYS A 132 -9.84 -52.29 59.16
C LYS A 132 -10.19 -52.13 60.63
N GLU A 133 -10.98 -53.09 61.08
CA GLU A 133 -11.44 -53.39 62.45
C GLU A 133 -12.73 -52.69 62.92
#